data_AF-A0A5N4CDQ3-F1
#
_entry.id   AF-A0A5N4CDQ3-F1
#
_cell.length_a   1.000
_cell.length_b   1.000
_cell.length_c   1.000
_cell.angle_alpha   90.00
_cell.angle_beta   90.00
_cell.angle_gamma   90.00
#
_symmetry.space_group_name_H-M   'P 1'
#
loop_
_entity.id
_entity.type
_entity.pdbx_description
1 polymer ?
#
loop_
_entity_poly.entity_id
_entity_poly.type
_entity_poly.pdbx_seq_one_letter_code
_entity_poly.pdbx_strand_id
1 'polypeptide(L)'
;MSSLLLCRWMEACLGEDLPPTTELEEGLRNGVYLAKLGNFFSPKVVSLKKIYDREQTRYKATGLHFRHTDNVIQWLNAMGEIGLPKNKVLKFSSLHCLYLFKLGLAPQIQDLYGKVDFTEEEINNMKIELEKYGIQMPAFSKIGGILANELSVDEAALHAAVIAINEAIDHRIPADTFAALRNPNAMLVNLEEPLASTYQDVLYQAKQDKMTNAKNRTENSERERDVYEELLTQAEIQGNINKVNMLSALANVDLALEQGSALALFKVLQSPALSLRGLQQQNSDWYLKQLLSDRQQKRQNGQADSLQKEELQSGVDAANSAAQQYQRRLAAVAAINAAIQKGIAEKTVQELMNPEAQLPQVYAFAADLYQKELATLQQQSPEHNLTHPELSVAVEMLSSVALINRALESGDMNTVWKQLSSSVTGLTNIEEENCQRYLDELMKLKAQAHAENNEFITWNDIQACVDHVNLVVQEEHERILAIGLINEALDEGDAQKTLQALQIPAAKLEGVLAEVAQHYQDTLIRAKREKAQETQDESAVLWLDEIQGGICQSNKDTQEAQRFALGIFAINEAVESGDVGKTLSALRSPDVGLYGVIPECGETYQSDLAEAKKKKLAAGELWVNKYVP
;
A
#
# COMPACT_ATOMS: atom_id res chain seq x y z
N MET A 1 -15.92 -47.28 37.41
CA MET A 1 -14.69 -46.74 36.81
C MET A 1 -14.84 -46.41 35.31
N SER A 2 -15.68 -47.11 34.54
CA SER A 2 -15.93 -46.85 33.11
C SER A 2 -16.64 -45.51 32.81
N SER A 3 -17.61 -45.09 33.62
CA SER A 3 -18.46 -43.91 33.33
C SER A 3 -17.74 -42.56 33.40
N LEU A 4 -16.72 -42.42 34.26
CA LEU A 4 -15.92 -41.20 34.39
C LEU A 4 -15.01 -40.94 33.17
N LEU A 5 -14.42 -42.01 32.64
CA LEU A 5 -13.61 -41.97 31.42
C LEU A 5 -14.46 -41.56 30.21
N LEU A 6 -15.67 -42.12 30.12
CA LEU A 6 -16.64 -41.78 29.07
C LEU A 6 -17.08 -40.31 29.14
N CYS A 7 -17.35 -39.79 30.35
CA CYS A 7 -17.74 -38.40 30.57
C CYS A 7 -16.68 -37.42 30.04
N ARG A 8 -15.44 -37.53 30.55
CA ARG A 8 -14.35 -36.62 30.17
C ARG A 8 -13.99 -36.69 28.69
N TRP A 9 -14.09 -37.87 28.09
CA TRP A 9 -13.84 -38.04 26.68
C TRP A 9 -14.92 -37.35 25.82
N MET A 10 -16.20 -37.46 26.21
CA MET A 10 -17.28 -36.76 25.51
C MET A 10 -17.15 -35.24 25.65
N GLU A 11 -16.77 -34.73 26.83
CA GLU A 11 -16.50 -33.29 27.04
C GLU A 11 -15.40 -32.79 26.11
N ALA A 12 -14.31 -33.56 25.97
CA ALA A 12 -13.21 -33.22 25.07
C ALA A 12 -13.62 -33.23 23.59
N CYS A 13 -14.55 -34.10 23.18
CA CYS A 13 -15.05 -34.14 21.80
C CYS A 13 -16.06 -33.02 21.52
N LEU A 14 -16.87 -32.64 22.51
CA LEU A 14 -17.98 -31.70 22.32
C LEU A 14 -17.63 -30.26 22.70
N GLY A 15 -16.60 -30.04 23.52
CA GLY A 15 -16.22 -28.72 24.03
C GLY A 15 -17.26 -28.11 24.98
N GLU A 16 -18.08 -28.94 25.62
CA GLU A 16 -19.12 -28.53 26.57
C GLU A 16 -19.12 -29.46 27.80
N ASP A 17 -19.47 -28.92 28.97
CA ASP A 17 -19.52 -29.68 30.22
C ASP A 17 -20.70 -30.67 30.22
N LEU A 18 -20.43 -31.91 30.66
CA LEU A 18 -21.43 -32.95 30.81
C LEU A 18 -21.93 -33.04 32.26
N PRO A 19 -23.10 -33.65 32.51
CA PRO A 19 -23.58 -33.88 33.88
C PRO A 19 -22.61 -34.77 34.68
N PRO A 20 -22.64 -34.68 36.03
CA PRO A 20 -21.78 -35.48 36.91
C PRO A 20 -21.84 -36.97 36.59
N THR A 21 -20.77 -37.70 36.84
CA THR A 21 -20.66 -39.13 36.49
C THR A 21 -21.70 -40.03 37.13
N THR A 22 -22.26 -39.62 38.27
CA THR A 22 -23.37 -40.29 38.96
C THR A 22 -24.70 -40.16 38.20
N GLU A 23 -24.84 -39.15 37.34
CA GLU A 23 -26.05 -38.82 36.58
C GLU A 23 -25.86 -38.98 35.06
N LEU A 24 -24.66 -39.38 34.61
CA LEU A 24 -24.31 -39.47 33.19
C LEU A 24 -25.24 -40.40 32.40
N GLU A 25 -25.59 -41.57 32.96
CA GLU A 25 -26.51 -42.51 32.28
C GLU A 25 -27.91 -41.90 32.09
N GLU A 26 -28.38 -41.10 33.04
CA GLU A 26 -29.65 -40.38 32.94
C GLU A 26 -29.54 -39.20 31.95
N GLY A 27 -28.39 -38.51 31.92
CA GLY A 27 -28.12 -37.40 31.01
C GLY A 27 -28.04 -37.80 29.54
N LEU A 28 -27.67 -39.05 29.24
CA LEU A 28 -27.59 -39.57 27.87
C LEU A 28 -28.94 -40.07 27.32
N ARG A 29 -29.96 -40.28 28.17
CA ARG A 29 -31.27 -40.85 27.76
C ARG A 29 -32.02 -40.03 26.73
N ASN A 30 -31.87 -38.70 26.75
CA ASN A 30 -32.52 -37.81 25.80
C ASN A 30 -31.86 -37.77 24.41
N GLY A 31 -30.72 -38.47 24.26
CA GLY A 31 -29.98 -38.59 23.00
C GLY A 31 -29.33 -37.30 22.50
N VAL A 32 -29.44 -36.15 23.19
CA VAL A 32 -28.93 -34.86 22.72
C VAL A 32 -27.41 -34.90 22.59
N TYR A 33 -26.71 -35.31 23.64
CA TYR A 33 -25.25 -35.45 23.62
C TYR A 33 -24.78 -36.52 22.61
N LEU A 34 -25.55 -37.60 22.44
CA LEU A 34 -25.25 -38.65 21.45
C LEU A 34 -25.38 -38.11 20.01
N ALA A 35 -26.40 -37.30 19.74
CA ALA A 35 -26.57 -36.67 18.43
C ALA A 35 -25.51 -35.60 18.16
N LYS A 36 -25.13 -34.80 19.17
CA LYS A 36 -24.01 -33.84 19.04
C LYS A 36 -22.70 -34.57 18.74
N LEU A 37 -22.46 -35.72 19.39
CA LEU A 37 -21.31 -36.57 19.11
C LEU A 37 -21.39 -37.16 17.69
N GLY A 38 -22.57 -37.58 17.24
CA GLY A 38 -22.81 -38.00 15.86
C GLY A 38 -22.47 -36.92 14.84
N ASN A 39 -22.81 -35.65 15.13
CA ASN A 39 -22.43 -34.52 14.28
C ASN A 39 -20.92 -34.25 14.32
N PHE A 40 -20.25 -34.46 15.45
CA PHE A 40 -18.80 -34.26 15.59
C PHE A 40 -18.02 -35.13 14.59
N PHE A 41 -18.35 -36.42 14.49
CA PHE A 41 -17.63 -37.34 13.59
C PHE A 41 -18.32 -37.56 12.23
N SER A 42 -19.62 -37.26 12.08
CA SER A 42 -20.37 -37.40 10.82
C SER A 42 -21.37 -36.24 10.60
N PRO A 43 -20.88 -35.02 10.34
CA PRO A 43 -21.72 -33.83 10.16
C PRO A 43 -22.58 -33.89 8.87
N LYS A 44 -22.26 -34.80 7.94
CA LYS A 44 -23.05 -35.05 6.73
C LYS A 44 -24.35 -35.79 7.04
N VAL A 45 -24.36 -36.64 8.07
CA VAL A 45 -25.51 -37.47 8.45
C VAL A 45 -26.33 -36.81 9.55
N VAL A 46 -25.66 -36.20 10.55
CA VAL A 46 -26.32 -35.52 11.67
C VAL A 46 -26.05 -34.03 11.57
N SER A 47 -27.12 -33.24 11.49
CA SER A 47 -27.03 -31.79 11.48
C SER A 47 -27.42 -31.24 12.85
N LEU A 48 -26.59 -30.37 13.43
CA LEU A 48 -26.91 -29.69 14.70
C LEU A 48 -28.27 -28.97 14.69
N LYS A 49 -28.75 -28.52 13.52
CA LYS A 49 -30.07 -27.85 13.39
C LYS A 49 -31.26 -28.81 13.50
N LYS A 50 -31.03 -30.11 13.33
CA LYS A 50 -32.04 -31.17 13.38
C LYS A 50 -32.08 -31.91 14.73
N ILE A 51 -31.25 -31.52 15.70
CA ILE A 51 -31.27 -32.09 17.05
C ILE A 51 -32.45 -31.47 17.82
N TYR A 52 -33.37 -32.33 18.26
CA TYR A 52 -34.52 -31.92 19.07
C TYR A 52 -34.08 -31.56 20.49
N ASP A 53 -34.57 -30.44 21.01
CA ASP A 53 -34.22 -29.91 22.34
C ASP A 53 -32.70 -29.82 22.58
N ARG A 54 -31.97 -29.22 21.63
CA ARG A 54 -30.51 -29.09 21.65
C ARG A 54 -29.94 -28.54 22.97
N GLU A 55 -30.65 -27.60 23.60
CA GLU A 55 -30.26 -26.95 24.86
C GLU A 55 -30.82 -27.67 26.11
N GLN A 56 -31.51 -28.81 25.93
CA GLN A 56 -32.12 -29.63 26.98
C GLN A 56 -33.12 -28.88 27.89
N THR A 57 -33.64 -27.75 27.43
CA THR A 57 -34.58 -26.90 28.19
C THR A 57 -35.88 -27.63 28.49
N ARG A 58 -36.40 -28.44 27.55
CA ARG A 58 -37.64 -29.19 27.74
C ARG A 58 -37.40 -30.45 28.55
N TYR A 59 -36.25 -31.10 28.36
CA TYR A 59 -35.84 -32.23 29.17
C TYR A 59 -35.74 -31.88 30.66
N LYS A 60 -35.12 -30.74 30.98
CA LYS A 60 -35.01 -30.24 32.37
C LYS A 60 -36.36 -29.82 32.97
N ALA A 61 -37.29 -29.29 32.16
CA ALA A 61 -38.58 -28.80 32.65
C ALA A 61 -39.67 -29.89 32.76
N THR A 62 -39.68 -30.85 31.85
CA THR A 62 -40.80 -31.80 31.66
C THR A 62 -40.37 -33.26 31.53
N GLY A 63 -39.07 -33.55 31.56
CA GLY A 63 -38.53 -34.90 31.40
C GLY A 63 -38.47 -35.40 29.95
N LEU A 64 -38.38 -36.72 29.79
CA LEU A 64 -38.17 -37.37 28.49
C LEU A 64 -39.43 -37.32 27.60
N HIS A 65 -39.36 -36.58 26.50
CA HIS A 65 -40.38 -36.56 25.44
C HIS A 65 -40.07 -37.56 24.30
N PHE A 66 -41.09 -38.13 23.65
CA PHE A 66 -40.94 -39.12 22.54
C PHE A 66 -40.04 -38.65 21.40
N ARG A 67 -40.08 -37.35 21.05
CA ARG A 67 -39.21 -36.76 20.02
C ARG A 67 -37.71 -36.83 20.33
N HIS A 68 -37.29 -37.05 21.58
CA HIS A 68 -35.88 -37.30 21.91
C HIS A 68 -35.36 -38.60 21.30
N THR A 69 -36.24 -39.55 20.98
CA THR A 69 -35.87 -40.77 20.26
C THR A 69 -35.27 -40.45 18.88
N ASP A 70 -35.67 -39.35 18.24
CA ASP A 70 -35.10 -38.91 16.96
C ASP A 70 -33.61 -38.56 17.07
N ASN A 71 -33.17 -38.06 18.23
CA ASN A 71 -31.75 -37.77 18.49
C ASN A 71 -30.93 -39.06 18.58
N VAL A 72 -31.48 -40.07 19.26
CA VAL A 72 -30.86 -41.41 19.35
C VAL A 72 -30.79 -42.06 17.97
N ILE A 73 -31.84 -41.95 17.16
CA ILE A 73 -31.85 -42.48 15.78
C ILE A 73 -30.80 -41.77 14.91
N GLN A 74 -30.64 -40.45 15.04
CA GLN A 74 -29.59 -39.71 14.33
C GLN A 74 -28.19 -40.21 14.70
N TRP A 75 -27.95 -40.45 15.99
CA TRP A 75 -26.70 -41.06 16.45
C TRP A 75 -26.50 -42.48 15.88
N LEU A 76 -27.53 -43.32 15.90
CA LEU A 76 -27.46 -44.67 15.30
C LEU A 76 -27.16 -44.63 13.80
N ASN A 77 -27.73 -43.68 13.06
CA ASN A 77 -27.45 -43.48 11.65
C ASN A 77 -26.01 -43.00 11.41
N ALA A 78 -25.50 -42.09 12.25
CA ALA A 78 -24.10 -41.67 12.21
C ALA A 78 -23.15 -42.85 12.43
N MET A 79 -23.47 -43.71 13.40
CA MET A 79 -22.70 -44.93 13.71
C MET A 79 -22.77 -45.96 12.56
N GLY A 80 -23.90 -46.04 11.87
CA GLY A 80 -24.05 -46.88 10.67
C GLY A 80 -23.20 -46.41 9.49
N GLU A 81 -23.07 -45.09 9.28
CA GLU A 81 -22.24 -44.51 8.21
C GLU A 81 -20.75 -44.84 8.39
N ILE A 82 -20.28 -44.90 9.63
CA ILE A 82 -18.89 -45.23 9.95
C ILE A 82 -18.62 -46.74 10.05
N GLY A 83 -19.61 -47.60 9.75
CA GLY A 83 -19.42 -49.05 9.59
C GLY A 83 -19.68 -49.92 10.83
N LEU A 84 -20.34 -49.42 11.89
CA LEU A 84 -20.68 -50.23 13.08
C LEU A 84 -21.98 -51.05 12.90
N PRO A 85 -22.00 -52.37 13.19
CA PRO A 85 -23.19 -53.20 13.05
C PRO A 85 -24.28 -52.88 14.09
N LYS A 86 -25.53 -52.79 13.62
CA LYS A 86 -26.73 -52.32 14.36
C LYS A 86 -27.01 -53.05 15.69
N ASN A 87 -26.54 -54.27 15.88
CA ASN A 87 -26.83 -55.09 17.07
C ASN A 87 -25.95 -54.78 18.31
N LYS A 88 -24.89 -53.95 18.21
CA LYS A 88 -24.02 -53.56 19.34
C LYS A 88 -24.28 -52.14 19.89
N VAL A 89 -25.27 -51.41 19.36
CA VAL A 89 -25.35 -49.94 19.49
C VAL A 89 -26.35 -49.43 20.55
N LEU A 90 -26.99 -50.32 21.32
CA LEU A 90 -28.04 -49.92 22.28
C LEU A 90 -27.54 -49.26 23.56
N LYS A 91 -26.25 -49.36 23.90
CA LYS A 91 -25.64 -48.68 25.05
C LYS A 91 -24.30 -48.05 24.65
N PHE A 92 -24.17 -46.73 24.84
CA PHE A 92 -22.90 -46.04 24.64
C PHE A 92 -21.84 -46.62 25.59
N SER A 93 -20.76 -47.17 25.03
CA SER A 93 -19.70 -47.85 25.79
C SER A 93 -18.32 -47.36 25.37
N SER A 94 -17.30 -47.67 26.17
CA SER A 94 -15.89 -47.38 25.88
C SER A 94 -15.40 -47.97 24.55
N LEU A 95 -16.09 -48.99 24.04
CA LEU A 95 -15.84 -49.59 22.73
C LEU A 95 -16.10 -48.60 21.58
N HIS A 96 -17.10 -47.72 21.70
CA HIS A 96 -17.42 -46.72 20.68
C HIS A 96 -16.36 -45.61 20.61
N CYS A 97 -15.87 -45.17 21.77
CA CYS A 97 -14.79 -44.19 21.86
C CYS A 97 -13.49 -44.74 21.25
N LEU A 98 -13.17 -46.00 21.54
CA LEU A 98 -12.01 -46.68 20.97
C LEU A 98 -12.13 -46.84 19.44
N TYR A 99 -13.33 -47.12 18.94
CA TYR A 99 -13.59 -47.22 17.50
C TYR A 99 -13.43 -45.88 16.77
N LEU A 100 -13.97 -44.79 17.34
CA LEU A 100 -13.83 -43.45 16.77
C LEU A 100 -12.37 -42.95 16.76
N PHE A 101 -11.59 -43.31 17.78
CA PHE A 101 -10.15 -43.08 17.80
C PHE A 101 -9.41 -43.91 16.74
N LYS A 102 -9.75 -45.20 16.55
CA LYS A 102 -9.18 -46.05 15.50
C LYS A 102 -9.42 -45.49 14.08
N LEU A 103 -10.54 -44.79 13.87
CA LEU A 103 -10.84 -44.11 12.60
C LEU A 103 -10.20 -42.70 12.49
N GLY A 104 -9.46 -42.24 13.51
CA GLY A 104 -8.85 -40.91 13.54
C GLY A 104 -9.84 -39.75 13.66
N LEU A 105 -11.09 -40.03 14.01
CA LEU A 105 -12.18 -39.05 14.07
C LEU A 105 -12.32 -38.40 15.45
N ALA A 106 -11.68 -38.94 16.48
CA ALA A 106 -11.76 -38.45 17.86
C ALA A 106 -10.43 -38.67 18.62
N PRO A 107 -10.13 -37.90 19.68
CA PRO A 107 -8.93 -38.08 20.51
C PRO A 107 -8.96 -39.40 21.29
N GLN A 108 -7.79 -39.86 21.75
CA GLN A 108 -7.66 -41.08 22.57
C GLN A 108 -8.30 -40.88 23.96
N ILE A 109 -8.96 -41.91 24.50
CA ILE A 109 -9.37 -41.91 25.92
C ILE A 109 -8.11 -41.89 26.80
N GLN A 110 -8.02 -40.93 27.73
CA GLN A 110 -6.90 -40.84 28.68
C GLN A 110 -7.01 -41.92 29.76
N ASP A 111 -5.88 -42.54 30.14
CA ASP A 111 -5.83 -43.46 31.27
C ASP A 111 -5.84 -42.70 32.60
N LEU A 112 -6.88 -42.93 33.41
CA LEU A 112 -7.10 -42.28 34.71
C LEU A 112 -6.79 -43.20 35.90
N TYR A 113 -6.26 -44.41 35.69
CA TYR A 113 -5.93 -45.32 36.78
C TYR A 113 -4.88 -44.68 37.72
N GLY A 114 -5.25 -44.48 38.99
CA GLY A 114 -4.39 -43.87 40.02
C GLY A 114 -4.23 -42.35 39.95
N LYS A 115 -5.05 -41.63 39.17
CA LYS A 115 -4.98 -40.17 39.01
C LYS A 115 -6.24 -39.41 39.46
N VAL A 116 -7.20 -40.12 40.06
CA VAL A 116 -8.46 -39.55 40.56
C VAL A 116 -8.78 -40.19 41.91
N ASP A 117 -9.01 -39.35 42.91
CA ASP A 117 -9.45 -39.77 44.25
C ASP A 117 -10.99 -39.79 44.29
N PHE A 118 -11.56 -40.91 44.73
CA PHE A 118 -12.99 -41.03 45.03
C PHE A 118 -13.20 -40.90 46.53
N THR A 119 -14.35 -40.38 46.94
CA THR A 119 -14.69 -40.33 48.37
C THR A 119 -15.02 -41.73 48.91
N GLU A 120 -14.76 -41.98 50.20
CA GLU A 120 -15.01 -43.29 50.82
C GLU A 120 -16.48 -43.74 50.69
N GLU A 121 -17.42 -42.78 50.69
CA GLU A 121 -18.85 -43.04 50.51
C GLU A 121 -19.21 -43.53 49.09
N GLU A 122 -18.57 -42.98 48.04
CA GLU A 122 -18.78 -43.41 46.66
C GLU A 122 -18.25 -44.83 46.40
N ILE A 123 -17.11 -45.16 46.99
CA ILE A 123 -16.51 -46.49 46.92
C ILE A 123 -17.39 -47.50 47.66
N ASN A 124 -17.91 -47.15 48.83
CA ASN A 124 -18.71 -48.04 49.66
C ASN A 124 -20.11 -48.29 49.05
N ASN A 125 -20.75 -47.27 48.49
CA ASN A 125 -22.03 -47.43 47.78
C ASN A 125 -21.90 -48.33 46.53
N MET A 126 -20.82 -48.16 45.76
CA MET A 126 -20.55 -49.00 44.58
C MET A 126 -20.27 -50.45 44.98
N LYS A 127 -19.60 -50.67 46.12
CA LYS A 127 -19.31 -52.00 46.66
C LYS A 127 -20.59 -52.72 47.14
N ILE A 128 -21.49 -51.99 47.80
CA ILE A 128 -22.79 -52.51 48.26
C ILE A 128 -23.71 -52.86 47.07
N GLU A 129 -23.69 -52.08 45.99
CA GLU A 129 -24.43 -52.41 44.76
C GLU A 129 -23.86 -53.66 44.07
N LEU A 130 -22.54 -53.80 43.97
CA LEU A 130 -21.88 -54.96 43.36
C LEU A 130 -22.14 -56.27 44.15
N GLU A 131 -22.20 -56.19 45.49
CA GLU A 131 -22.51 -57.34 46.35
C GLU A 131 -23.98 -57.78 46.26
N LYS A 132 -24.92 -56.84 46.02
CA LYS A 132 -26.35 -57.15 45.83
C LYS A 132 -26.64 -58.02 44.59
N TYR A 133 -25.78 -57.99 43.58
CA TYR A 133 -25.94 -58.77 42.34
C TYR A 133 -25.10 -60.06 42.32
N GLY A 134 -24.40 -60.41 43.41
CA GLY A 134 -23.66 -61.67 43.52
C GLY A 134 -22.46 -61.82 42.57
N ILE A 135 -21.90 -60.70 42.07
CA ILE A 135 -20.80 -60.72 41.10
C ILE A 135 -19.46 -60.67 41.86
N GLN A 136 -18.73 -61.79 41.92
CA GLN A 136 -17.31 -61.73 42.28
C GLN A 136 -16.52 -61.06 41.16
N MET A 137 -15.70 -60.06 41.49
CA MET A 137 -14.74 -59.48 40.55
C MET A 137 -13.67 -60.52 40.17
N PRO A 138 -13.58 -60.96 38.90
CA PRO A 138 -12.43 -61.72 38.45
C PRO A 138 -11.23 -60.78 38.25
N ALA A 139 -10.02 -61.30 38.44
CA ALA A 139 -8.81 -60.59 38.04
C ALA A 139 -8.80 -60.39 36.51
N PHE A 140 -8.75 -59.12 36.08
CA PHE A 140 -8.81 -58.70 34.67
C PHE A 140 -7.70 -59.26 33.77
N SER A 141 -6.68 -59.93 34.33
CA SER A 141 -5.57 -60.53 33.59
C SER A 141 -5.94 -61.79 32.79
N LYS A 142 -7.10 -62.42 33.03
CA LYS A 142 -7.52 -63.65 32.33
C LYS A 142 -8.58 -63.46 31.23
N ILE A 143 -8.98 -62.21 30.95
CA ILE A 143 -10.04 -61.91 29.96
C ILE A 143 -9.50 -61.93 28.51
N GLY A 144 -8.20 -61.71 28.30
CA GLY A 144 -7.57 -61.75 26.96
C GLY A 144 -7.61 -63.14 26.29
N GLY A 145 -7.55 -64.22 27.08
CA GLY A 145 -7.61 -65.60 26.56
C GLY A 145 -9.01 -66.10 26.22
N ILE A 146 -10.06 -65.46 26.74
CA ILE A 146 -11.46 -65.89 26.53
C ILE A 146 -12.11 -65.09 25.38
N LEU A 147 -11.70 -63.83 25.16
CA LEU A 147 -12.17 -63.00 24.04
C LEU A 147 -11.62 -63.42 22.66
N ALA A 148 -10.52 -64.17 22.60
CA ALA A 148 -9.95 -64.64 21.34
C ALA A 148 -10.92 -65.55 20.53
N ASN A 149 -11.89 -66.18 21.20
CA ASN A 149 -12.92 -67.01 20.57
C ASN A 149 -14.21 -66.25 20.20
N GLU A 150 -14.35 -64.97 20.57
CA GLU A 150 -15.53 -64.14 20.28
C GLU A 150 -15.25 -62.92 19.38
N LEU A 151 -14.00 -62.73 18.92
CA LEU A 151 -13.66 -61.71 17.94
C LEU A 151 -14.29 -62.06 16.59
N SER A 152 -14.91 -61.07 15.95
CA SER A 152 -15.39 -61.23 14.57
C SER A 152 -14.21 -61.57 13.65
N VAL A 153 -14.46 -62.35 12.58
CA VAL A 153 -13.42 -62.79 11.61
C VAL A 153 -12.59 -61.60 11.10
N ASP A 154 -13.22 -60.43 10.98
CA ASP A 154 -12.59 -59.18 10.53
C ASP A 154 -11.63 -58.57 11.56
N GLU A 155 -11.93 -58.66 12.87
CA GLU A 155 -11.02 -58.18 13.93
C GLU A 155 -9.81 -59.10 14.07
N ALA A 156 -10.00 -60.42 13.98
CA ALA A 156 -8.90 -61.38 14.00
C ALA A 156 -7.95 -61.20 12.80
N ALA A 157 -8.51 -60.94 11.61
CA ALA A 157 -7.74 -60.64 10.40
C ALA A 157 -6.93 -59.33 10.52
N LEU A 158 -7.52 -58.30 11.14
CA LEU A 158 -6.82 -57.04 11.45
C LEU A 158 -5.65 -57.27 12.43
N HIS A 159 -5.89 -58.02 13.51
CA HIS A 159 -4.85 -58.35 14.48
C HIS A 159 -3.70 -59.16 13.85
N ALA A 160 -4.01 -60.15 13.02
CA ALA A 160 -3.00 -60.93 12.29
C ALA A 160 -2.19 -60.06 11.31
N ALA A 161 -2.84 -59.14 10.60
CA ALA A 161 -2.16 -58.22 9.70
C ALA A 161 -1.21 -57.27 10.44
N VAL A 162 -1.61 -56.75 11.60
CA VAL A 162 -0.75 -55.89 12.44
C VAL A 162 0.45 -56.65 13.01
N ILE A 163 0.27 -57.91 13.42
CA ILE A 163 1.38 -58.77 13.88
C ILE A 163 2.36 -59.00 12.72
N ALA A 164 1.87 -59.39 11.54
CA ALA A 164 2.71 -59.59 10.36
C ALA A 164 3.50 -58.33 9.97
N ILE A 165 2.91 -57.14 10.09
CA ILE A 165 3.62 -55.86 9.89
C ILE A 165 4.74 -55.70 10.93
N ASN A 166 4.46 -55.96 12.21
CA ASN A 166 5.47 -55.85 13.26
C ASN A 166 6.62 -56.85 13.09
N GLU A 167 6.35 -58.07 12.63
CA GLU A 167 7.37 -59.06 12.29
C GLU A 167 8.21 -58.61 11.09
N ALA A 168 7.57 -58.10 10.03
CA ALA A 168 8.28 -57.56 8.88
C ALA A 168 9.20 -56.38 9.25
N ILE A 169 8.74 -55.50 10.14
CA ILE A 169 9.55 -54.40 10.69
C ILE A 169 10.84 -54.92 11.35
N ASP A 170 10.78 -56.04 12.08
CA ASP A 170 11.95 -56.62 12.76
C ASP A 170 12.98 -57.20 11.79
N HIS A 171 12.52 -57.72 10.65
CA HIS A 171 13.40 -58.22 9.59
C HIS A 171 14.20 -57.11 8.90
N ARG A 172 13.77 -55.85 9.03
CA ARG A 172 14.44 -54.66 8.46
C ARG A 172 14.66 -54.71 6.94
N ILE A 173 13.74 -55.34 6.23
CA ILE A 173 13.73 -55.38 4.76
C ILE A 173 12.60 -54.46 4.27
N PRO A 174 12.91 -53.27 3.69
CA PRO A 174 11.88 -52.32 3.27
C PRO A 174 10.81 -52.88 2.33
N ALA A 175 11.20 -53.77 1.42
CA ALA A 175 10.28 -54.40 0.47
C ALA A 175 9.25 -55.30 1.19
N ASP A 176 9.71 -56.11 2.16
CA ASP A 176 8.87 -57.04 2.91
C ASP A 176 7.93 -56.27 3.86
N THR A 177 8.43 -55.23 4.50
CA THR A 177 7.62 -54.35 5.35
C THR A 177 6.56 -53.62 4.55
N PHE A 178 6.91 -53.08 3.39
CA PHE A 178 5.91 -52.43 2.53
C PHE A 178 4.87 -53.43 2.00
N ALA A 179 5.27 -54.66 1.66
CA ALA A 179 4.33 -55.72 1.29
C ALA A 179 3.37 -56.06 2.43
N ALA A 180 3.86 -56.10 3.68
CA ALA A 180 3.02 -56.30 4.86
C ALA A 180 2.09 -55.11 5.12
N LEU A 181 2.56 -53.87 4.93
CA LEU A 181 1.74 -52.65 5.07
C LEU A 181 0.60 -52.58 4.04
N ARG A 182 0.80 -53.11 2.82
CA ARG A 182 -0.24 -53.18 1.77
C ARG A 182 -1.33 -54.21 2.07
N ASN A 183 -1.24 -54.97 3.15
CA ASN A 183 -2.26 -55.96 3.50
C ASN A 183 -3.62 -55.25 3.71
N PRO A 184 -4.66 -55.58 2.91
CA PRO A 184 -5.96 -54.91 2.99
C PRO A 184 -6.62 -55.06 4.36
N ASN A 185 -6.33 -56.15 5.07
CA ASN A 185 -6.85 -56.39 6.42
C ASN A 185 -6.21 -55.49 7.48
N ALA A 186 -5.06 -54.85 7.19
CA ALA A 186 -4.44 -53.86 8.07
C ALA A 186 -5.18 -52.51 8.06
N MET A 187 -6.08 -52.29 7.08
CA MET A 187 -6.88 -51.07 6.92
C MET A 187 -6.04 -49.78 6.92
N LEU A 188 -4.80 -49.84 6.41
CA LEU A 188 -3.92 -48.69 6.31
C LEU A 188 -4.22 -47.90 5.04
N VAL A 189 -4.10 -46.58 5.12
CA VAL A 189 -4.37 -45.64 4.02
C VAL A 189 -3.18 -44.73 3.75
N ASN A 190 -3.15 -44.12 2.56
CA ASN A 190 -2.10 -43.21 2.09
C ASN A 190 -0.70 -43.84 2.03
N LEU A 191 -0.59 -45.11 1.63
CA LEU A 191 0.71 -45.76 1.44
C LEU A 191 1.36 -45.28 0.13
N GLU A 192 2.58 -44.77 0.21
CA GLU A 192 3.37 -44.36 -0.94
C GLU A 192 4.59 -45.28 -1.11
N GLU A 193 4.64 -46.01 -2.23
CA GLU A 193 5.72 -46.96 -2.54
C GLU A 193 7.13 -46.34 -2.53
N PRO A 194 7.35 -45.10 -3.03
CA PRO A 194 8.66 -44.45 -2.94
C PRO A 194 9.17 -44.24 -1.50
N LEU A 195 8.29 -44.26 -0.49
CA LEU A 195 8.63 -44.03 0.92
C LEU A 195 8.83 -45.32 1.72
N ALA A 196 8.82 -46.49 1.06
CA ALA A 196 8.94 -47.80 1.70
C ALA A 196 10.14 -47.93 2.65
N SER A 197 11.32 -47.43 2.26
CA SER A 197 12.52 -47.43 3.12
C SER A 197 12.36 -46.53 4.34
N THR A 198 11.82 -45.32 4.16
CA THR A 198 11.59 -44.38 5.25
C THR A 198 10.52 -44.88 6.23
N TYR A 199 9.45 -45.52 5.74
CA TYR A 199 8.47 -46.18 6.61
C TYR A 199 9.12 -47.25 7.46
N GLN A 200 9.95 -48.12 6.86
CA GLN A 200 10.66 -49.16 7.58
C GLN A 200 11.50 -48.57 8.73
N ASP A 201 12.32 -47.55 8.45
CA ASP A 201 13.20 -46.97 9.45
C ASP A 201 12.42 -46.31 10.60
N VAL A 202 11.39 -45.53 10.27
CA VAL A 202 10.57 -44.82 11.27
C VAL A 202 9.72 -45.77 12.10
N LEU A 203 9.11 -46.79 11.48
CA LEU A 203 8.33 -47.80 12.20
C LEU A 203 9.23 -48.66 13.10
N TYR A 204 10.43 -49.01 12.63
CA TYR A 204 11.40 -49.71 13.46
C TYR A 204 11.78 -48.90 14.70
N GLN A 205 12.10 -47.62 14.52
CA GLN A 205 12.43 -46.74 15.64
C GLN A 205 11.26 -46.59 16.62
N ALA A 206 10.04 -46.34 16.11
CA ALA A 206 8.85 -46.22 16.93
C ALA A 206 8.59 -47.50 17.75
N LYS A 207 8.84 -48.67 17.16
CA LYS A 207 8.73 -49.96 17.86
C LYS A 207 9.78 -50.10 18.97
N GLN A 208 11.04 -49.70 18.71
CA GLN A 208 12.09 -49.70 19.73
C GLN A 208 11.76 -48.75 20.90
N ASP A 209 11.29 -47.53 20.60
CA ASP A 209 10.89 -46.56 21.62
C ASP A 209 9.71 -47.06 22.46
N LYS A 210 8.78 -47.80 21.85
CA LYS A 210 7.68 -48.44 22.56
C LYS A 210 8.17 -49.55 23.49
N MET A 211 9.07 -50.42 23.01
CA MET A 211 9.67 -51.47 23.82
C MET A 211 10.47 -50.94 25.01
N THR A 212 11.24 -49.86 24.83
CA THR A 212 12.01 -49.24 25.93
C THR A 212 11.08 -48.58 26.95
N ASN A 213 10.03 -47.90 26.49
CA ASN A 213 9.01 -47.33 27.38
C ASN A 213 8.22 -48.40 28.15
N ALA A 214 7.94 -49.55 27.55
CA ALA A 214 7.33 -50.69 28.25
C ALA A 214 8.27 -51.24 29.34
N LYS A 215 9.56 -51.43 29.02
CA LYS A 215 10.58 -51.90 29.97
C LYS A 215 10.73 -50.98 31.19
N ASN A 216 10.77 -49.66 30.97
CA ASN A 216 10.87 -48.66 32.04
C ASN A 216 9.64 -48.63 32.97
N ARG A 217 8.47 -49.09 32.51
CA ARG A 217 7.25 -49.19 33.33
C ARG A 217 7.23 -50.44 34.21
N THR A 218 7.83 -51.54 33.73
CA THR A 218 7.89 -52.82 34.46
C THR A 218 8.93 -52.90 35.57
N GLU A 219 9.89 -51.97 35.67
CA GLU A 219 10.85 -51.94 36.80
C GLU A 219 10.17 -51.73 38.17
N ASN A 220 8.91 -51.28 38.21
CA ASN A 220 8.14 -51.03 39.44
C ASN A 220 7.06 -52.08 39.77
N SER A 221 6.88 -53.16 38.99
CA SER A 221 5.92 -54.22 39.34
C SER A 221 6.23 -55.56 38.66
N GLU A 222 6.22 -56.65 39.43
CA GLU A 222 6.30 -58.05 38.96
C GLU A 222 5.03 -58.44 38.16
N ARG A 223 4.87 -57.92 36.94
CA ARG A 223 3.81 -58.33 36.00
C ARG A 223 4.41 -59.10 34.82
N GLU A 224 3.78 -60.20 34.43
CA GLU A 224 4.10 -60.96 33.22
C GLU A 224 4.01 -60.04 31.99
N ARG A 225 5.00 -60.10 31.09
CA ARG A 225 5.10 -59.24 29.89
C ARG A 225 3.97 -59.56 28.94
N ASP A 226 3.10 -58.59 28.66
CA ASP A 226 2.08 -58.72 27.62
C ASP A 226 2.73 -58.45 26.25
N VAL A 227 2.67 -59.43 25.35
CA VAL A 227 3.21 -59.35 23.97
C VAL A 227 2.64 -58.13 23.22
N TYR A 228 1.45 -57.65 23.59
CA TYR A 228 0.83 -56.47 22.98
C TYR A 228 1.43 -55.13 23.46
N GLU A 229 2.23 -55.11 24.53
CA GLU A 229 2.94 -53.90 24.99
C GLU A 229 4.16 -53.57 24.12
N GLU A 230 4.76 -54.58 23.47
CA GLU A 230 5.97 -54.44 22.66
C GLU A 230 5.69 -54.25 21.15
N LEU A 231 4.47 -54.56 20.69
CA LEU A 231 4.05 -54.41 19.29
C LEU A 231 3.40 -53.05 19.03
N LEU A 232 3.66 -52.46 17.86
CA LEU A 232 2.91 -51.30 17.40
C LEU A 232 1.47 -51.70 17.06
N THR A 233 0.53 -50.87 17.49
CA THR A 233 -0.89 -50.97 17.13
C THR A 233 -1.12 -50.43 15.73
N GLN A 234 -2.24 -50.79 15.10
CA GLN A 234 -2.63 -50.24 13.80
C GLN A 234 -2.66 -48.70 13.77
N ALA A 235 -3.15 -48.07 14.86
CA ALA A 235 -3.22 -46.61 14.95
C ALA A 235 -1.83 -45.97 15.04
N GLU A 236 -0.89 -46.57 15.78
CA GLU A 236 0.49 -46.11 15.84
C GLU A 236 1.19 -46.29 14.48
N ILE A 237 0.94 -47.40 13.78
CA ILE A 237 1.48 -47.65 12.45
C ILE A 237 0.95 -46.59 11.46
N GLN A 238 -0.37 -46.38 11.41
CA GLN A 238 -0.99 -45.36 10.56
C GLN A 238 -0.50 -43.94 10.91
N GLY A 239 -0.35 -43.64 12.20
CA GLY A 239 0.17 -42.35 12.67
C GLY A 239 1.60 -42.08 12.19
N ASN A 240 2.48 -43.09 12.25
CA ASN A 240 3.84 -42.99 11.75
C ASN A 240 3.90 -42.87 10.22
N ILE A 241 3.04 -43.59 9.50
CA ILE A 241 2.93 -43.47 8.03
C ILE A 241 2.49 -42.05 7.63
N ASN A 242 1.44 -41.53 8.28
CA ASN A 242 0.97 -40.16 8.05
C ASN A 242 2.07 -39.13 8.36
N LYS A 243 2.86 -39.35 9.42
CA LYS A 243 3.99 -38.50 9.77
C LYS A 243 5.08 -38.51 8.69
N VAL A 244 5.45 -39.69 8.18
CA VAL A 244 6.45 -39.82 7.10
C VAL A 244 5.96 -39.14 5.82
N ASN A 245 4.70 -39.34 5.44
CA ASN A 245 4.11 -38.72 4.27
C ASN A 245 4.08 -37.21 4.38
N MET A 246 3.70 -36.69 5.54
CA MET A 246 3.68 -35.25 5.80
C MET A 246 5.10 -34.67 5.65
N LEU A 247 6.10 -35.29 6.28
CA LEU A 247 7.49 -34.82 6.20
C LEU A 247 8.04 -34.87 4.77
N SER A 248 7.73 -35.93 4.01
CA SER A 248 8.11 -36.03 2.61
C SER A 248 7.42 -34.96 1.76
N ALA A 249 6.12 -34.73 1.96
CA ALA A 249 5.39 -33.71 1.25
C ALA A 249 5.93 -32.30 1.54
N LEU A 250 6.28 -32.00 2.80
CA LEU A 250 6.95 -30.74 3.18
C LEU A 250 8.31 -30.58 2.49
N ALA A 251 9.14 -31.63 2.46
CA ALA A 251 10.41 -31.59 1.76
C ALA A 251 10.23 -31.35 0.24
N ASN A 252 9.20 -31.97 -0.36
CA ASN A 252 8.87 -31.72 -1.76
C ASN A 252 8.35 -30.29 -2.01
N VAL A 253 7.67 -29.67 -1.04
CA VAL A 253 7.28 -28.26 -1.12
C VAL A 253 8.54 -27.40 -1.14
N ASP A 254 9.50 -27.67 -0.27
CA ASP A 254 10.76 -26.94 -0.23
C ASP A 254 11.53 -27.04 -1.56
N LEU A 255 11.61 -28.24 -2.14
CA LEU A 255 12.22 -28.44 -3.45
C LEU A 255 11.48 -27.67 -4.56
N ALA A 256 10.14 -27.67 -4.54
CA ALA A 256 9.35 -26.97 -5.54
C ALA A 256 9.48 -25.44 -5.42
N LEU A 257 9.63 -24.91 -4.20
CA LEU A 257 9.91 -23.50 -3.95
C LEU A 257 11.30 -23.11 -4.47
N GLU A 258 12.32 -23.94 -4.27
CA GLU A 258 13.67 -23.72 -4.80
C GLU A 258 13.73 -23.73 -6.33
N GLN A 259 12.92 -24.59 -6.97
CA GLN A 259 12.80 -24.65 -8.43
C GLN A 259 12.07 -23.42 -9.01
N GLY A 260 11.32 -22.66 -8.20
CA GLY A 260 10.58 -21.48 -8.64
C GLY A 260 9.41 -21.78 -9.59
N SER A 261 8.92 -23.02 -9.65
CA SER A 261 7.83 -23.41 -10.56
C SER A 261 6.48 -23.42 -9.85
N ALA A 262 5.62 -22.45 -10.16
CA ALA A 262 4.29 -22.32 -9.55
C ALA A 262 3.40 -23.56 -9.77
N LEU A 263 3.46 -24.15 -10.97
CA LEU A 263 2.69 -25.36 -11.29
C LEU A 263 3.21 -26.61 -10.57
N ALA A 264 4.54 -26.75 -10.43
CA ALA A 264 5.12 -27.86 -9.68
C ALA A 264 4.77 -27.74 -8.19
N LEU A 265 4.90 -26.54 -7.63
CA LEU A 265 4.51 -26.24 -6.25
C LEU A 265 3.05 -26.57 -6.00
N PHE A 266 2.15 -26.11 -6.87
CA PHE A 266 0.72 -26.38 -6.74
C PHE A 266 0.42 -27.89 -6.70
N LYS A 267 1.06 -28.69 -7.57
CA LYS A 267 0.91 -30.16 -7.56
C LYS A 267 1.33 -30.77 -6.23
N VAL A 268 2.41 -30.28 -5.62
CA VAL A 268 2.88 -30.78 -4.32
C VAL A 268 1.92 -30.36 -3.20
N LEU A 269 1.44 -29.12 -3.20
CA LEU A 269 0.47 -28.62 -2.22
C LEU A 269 -0.86 -29.41 -2.24
N GLN A 270 -1.24 -29.96 -3.39
CA GLN A 270 -2.41 -30.85 -3.52
C GLN A 270 -2.23 -32.23 -2.87
N SER A 271 -1.04 -32.56 -2.34
CA SER A 271 -0.81 -33.85 -1.69
C SER A 271 -1.80 -34.10 -0.54
N PRO A 272 -2.47 -35.27 -0.51
CA PRO A 272 -3.38 -35.63 0.59
C PRO A 272 -2.70 -35.59 1.97
N ALA A 273 -1.39 -35.83 2.02
CA ALA A 273 -0.58 -35.83 3.24
C ALA A 273 -0.53 -34.45 3.93
N LEU A 274 -0.56 -33.37 3.15
CA LEU A 274 -0.61 -32.01 3.68
C LEU A 274 -2.03 -31.64 4.11
N SER A 275 -3.06 -32.20 3.46
CA SER A 275 -4.48 -31.95 3.75
C SER A 275 -4.84 -30.46 3.76
N LEU A 276 -4.22 -29.68 2.86
CA LEU A 276 -4.48 -28.24 2.71
C LEU A 276 -5.87 -27.99 2.12
N ARG A 277 -6.49 -26.89 2.55
CA ARG A 277 -7.84 -26.49 2.13
C ARG A 277 -7.77 -25.23 1.28
N GLY A 278 -8.76 -25.06 0.40
CA GLY A 278 -8.93 -23.83 -0.37
C GLY A 278 -7.95 -23.66 -1.53
N LEU A 279 -7.22 -24.70 -1.94
CA LEU A 279 -6.31 -24.63 -3.08
C LEU A 279 -7.08 -24.39 -4.39
N GLN A 280 -6.67 -23.36 -5.12
CA GLN A 280 -7.21 -22.96 -6.43
C GLN A 280 -6.07 -22.89 -7.44
N GLN A 281 -6.21 -23.60 -8.56
CA GLN A 281 -5.16 -23.66 -9.57
C GLN A 281 -4.81 -22.29 -10.16
N GLN A 282 -5.79 -21.41 -10.32
CA GLN A 282 -5.59 -20.04 -10.80
C GLN A 282 -4.72 -19.16 -9.88
N ASN A 283 -4.56 -19.56 -8.61
CA ASN A 283 -3.76 -18.82 -7.63
C ASN A 283 -2.34 -19.39 -7.46
N SER A 284 -1.89 -20.25 -8.39
CA SER A 284 -0.58 -20.93 -8.30
C SER A 284 0.59 -19.95 -8.12
N ASP A 285 0.62 -18.87 -8.91
CA ASP A 285 1.67 -17.84 -8.80
C ASP A 285 1.60 -17.07 -7.47
N TRP A 286 0.40 -16.87 -6.94
CA TRP A 286 0.18 -16.25 -5.63
C TRP A 286 0.72 -17.13 -4.50
N TYR A 287 0.51 -18.45 -4.56
CA TYR A 287 1.08 -19.38 -3.59
C TYR A 287 2.61 -19.36 -3.63
N LEU A 288 3.21 -19.40 -4.82
CA LEU A 288 4.65 -19.35 -4.97
C LEU A 288 5.23 -18.07 -4.34
N LYS A 289 4.68 -16.90 -4.70
CA LYS A 289 5.13 -15.62 -4.18
C LYS A 289 4.97 -15.52 -2.66
N GLN A 290 3.81 -15.90 -2.14
CA GLN A 290 3.50 -15.81 -0.71
C GLN A 290 4.41 -16.72 0.10
N LEU A 291 4.54 -18.00 -0.27
CA LEU A 291 5.34 -18.97 0.49
C LEU A 291 6.85 -18.67 0.42
N LEU A 292 7.35 -18.11 -0.68
CA LEU A 292 8.72 -17.60 -0.75
C LEU A 292 8.93 -16.42 0.21
N SER A 293 7.96 -15.50 0.28
CA SER A 293 7.99 -14.38 1.23
C SER A 293 7.95 -14.88 2.68
N ASP A 294 7.09 -15.85 2.99
CA ASP A 294 6.96 -16.43 4.32
C ASP A 294 8.28 -17.10 4.76
N ARG A 295 8.93 -17.86 3.85
CA ARG A 295 10.28 -18.43 4.10
C ARG A 295 11.32 -17.34 4.35
N GLN A 296 11.34 -16.29 3.53
CA GLN A 296 12.28 -15.19 3.70
C GLN A 296 12.10 -14.49 5.05
N GLN A 297 10.86 -14.23 5.46
CA GLN A 297 10.54 -13.63 6.75
C GLN A 297 10.98 -14.53 7.92
N LYS A 298 10.75 -15.84 7.78
CA LYS A 298 11.17 -16.84 8.77
C LYS A 298 12.70 -16.90 8.94
N ARG A 299 13.43 -16.81 7.83
CA ARG A 299 14.90 -16.71 7.81
C ARG A 299 15.40 -15.44 8.49
N GLN A 300 14.75 -14.29 8.25
CA GLN A 300 15.08 -13.03 8.92
C GLN A 300 14.83 -13.07 10.44
N ASN A 301 13.85 -13.85 10.88
CA ASN A 301 13.54 -14.07 12.30
C ASN A 301 14.45 -15.11 12.98
N GLY A 302 15.47 -15.63 12.28
CA GLY A 302 16.41 -16.61 12.83
C GLY A 302 15.82 -18.01 13.05
N GLN A 303 14.68 -18.32 12.43
CA GLN A 303 14.00 -19.62 12.53
C GLN A 303 14.43 -20.58 11.41
N ALA A 304 14.06 -21.86 11.55
CA ALA A 304 14.31 -22.87 10.53
C ALA A 304 13.68 -22.50 9.18
N ASP A 305 14.40 -22.73 8.09
CA ASP A 305 14.04 -22.26 6.74
C ASP A 305 12.80 -22.97 6.14
N SER A 306 12.52 -24.19 6.59
CA SER A 306 11.38 -24.99 6.13
C SER A 306 10.06 -24.56 6.79
N LEU A 307 9.01 -24.51 5.99
CA LEU A 307 7.66 -24.19 6.47
C LEU A 307 6.97 -25.42 7.07
N GLN A 308 6.24 -25.20 8.16
CA GLN A 308 5.36 -26.18 8.78
C GLN A 308 4.01 -26.24 8.06
N LYS A 309 3.26 -27.32 8.25
CA LYS A 309 1.95 -27.52 7.62
C LYS A 309 0.96 -26.38 7.92
N GLU A 310 0.94 -25.89 9.16
CA GLU A 310 0.07 -24.80 9.61
C GLU A 310 0.44 -23.47 8.94
N GLU A 311 1.74 -23.24 8.74
CA GLU A 311 2.28 -22.07 8.02
C GLU A 311 1.94 -22.16 6.53
N LEU A 312 2.03 -23.35 5.92
CA LEU A 312 1.59 -23.56 4.53
C LEU A 312 0.09 -23.26 4.36
N GLN A 313 -0.76 -23.72 5.28
CA GLN A 313 -2.19 -23.41 5.23
C GLN A 313 -2.44 -21.91 5.35
N SER A 314 -1.75 -21.24 6.28
CA SER A 314 -1.85 -19.78 6.47
C SER A 314 -1.39 -19.02 5.22
N GLY A 315 -0.29 -19.46 4.59
CA GLY A 315 0.21 -18.89 3.34
C GLY A 315 -0.75 -19.11 2.17
N VAL A 316 -1.39 -20.27 2.06
CA VAL A 316 -2.44 -20.53 1.06
C VAL A 316 -3.64 -19.62 1.27
N ASP A 317 -4.10 -19.46 2.51
CA ASP A 317 -5.24 -18.59 2.84
C ASP A 317 -4.92 -17.11 2.58
N ALA A 318 -3.71 -16.67 2.92
CA ALA A 318 -3.21 -15.32 2.62
C ALA A 318 -3.10 -15.07 1.11
N ALA A 319 -2.52 -16.00 0.37
CA ALA A 319 -2.40 -15.91 -1.09
C ALA A 319 -3.77 -15.86 -1.78
N ASN A 320 -4.73 -16.68 -1.34
CA ASN A 320 -6.10 -16.65 -1.85
C ASN A 320 -6.78 -15.30 -1.58
N SER A 321 -6.62 -14.77 -0.37
CA SER A 321 -7.17 -13.47 0.02
C SER A 321 -6.56 -12.35 -0.80
N ALA A 322 -5.23 -12.37 -1.00
CA ALA A 322 -4.50 -11.40 -1.82
C ALA A 322 -4.93 -11.46 -3.30
N ALA A 323 -5.07 -12.67 -3.86
CA ALA A 323 -5.55 -12.85 -5.23
C ALA A 323 -6.99 -12.30 -5.41
N GLN A 324 -7.88 -12.58 -4.46
CA GLN A 324 -9.24 -12.05 -4.48
C GLN A 324 -9.26 -10.53 -4.37
N GLN A 325 -8.47 -9.96 -3.46
CA GLN A 325 -8.35 -8.51 -3.28
C GLN A 325 -7.81 -7.83 -4.55
N TYR A 326 -6.82 -8.44 -5.21
CA TYR A 326 -6.30 -7.95 -6.48
C TYR A 326 -7.37 -7.96 -7.59
N GLN A 327 -8.16 -9.03 -7.69
CA GLN A 327 -9.27 -9.09 -8.65
C GLN A 327 -10.33 -8.02 -8.40
N ARG A 328 -10.71 -7.78 -7.14
CA ARG A 328 -11.66 -6.72 -6.79
C ARG A 328 -11.12 -5.33 -7.12
N ARG A 329 -9.82 -5.10 -6.89
CA ARG A 329 -9.15 -3.85 -7.28
C ARG A 329 -9.19 -3.64 -8.79
N LEU A 330 -8.88 -4.66 -9.58
CA LEU A 330 -8.97 -4.57 -11.05
C LEU A 330 -10.39 -4.26 -11.52
N ALA A 331 -11.40 -4.89 -10.92
CA ALA A 331 -12.80 -4.60 -11.22
C ALA A 331 -13.19 -3.16 -10.86
N ALA A 332 -12.73 -2.65 -9.72
CA ALA A 332 -12.97 -1.27 -9.31
C ALA A 332 -12.28 -0.26 -10.25
N VAL A 333 -11.03 -0.51 -10.65
CA VAL A 333 -10.31 0.33 -11.63
C VAL A 333 -11.01 0.34 -12.99
N ALA A 334 -11.54 -0.80 -13.43
CA ALA A 334 -12.35 -0.85 -14.65
C ALA A 334 -13.64 -0.04 -14.52
N ALA A 335 -14.30 -0.10 -13.36
CA ALA A 335 -15.51 0.69 -13.08
C ALA A 335 -15.21 2.20 -13.06
N ILE A 336 -14.10 2.62 -12.44
CA ILE A 336 -13.64 4.02 -12.44
C ILE A 336 -13.40 4.51 -13.86
N ASN A 337 -12.64 3.76 -14.68
CA ASN A 337 -12.39 4.13 -16.07
C ASN A 337 -13.68 4.29 -16.87
N ALA A 338 -14.64 3.37 -16.68
CA ALA A 338 -15.94 3.44 -17.32
C ALA A 338 -16.80 4.62 -16.82
N ALA A 339 -16.64 5.03 -15.56
CA ALA A 339 -17.31 6.21 -15.01
C ALA A 339 -16.74 7.51 -15.60
N ILE A 340 -15.41 7.61 -15.68
CA ILE A 340 -14.71 8.74 -16.31
C ILE A 340 -15.17 8.91 -17.76
N GLN A 341 -15.24 7.81 -18.54
CA GLN A 341 -15.70 7.83 -19.94
C GLN A 341 -17.16 8.28 -20.10
N LYS A 342 -18.01 8.03 -19.10
CA LYS A 342 -19.41 8.49 -19.12
C LYS A 342 -19.54 10.00 -18.90
N GLY A 343 -18.52 10.64 -18.33
CA GLY A 343 -18.52 12.09 -18.11
C GLY A 343 -19.41 12.57 -16.97
N ILE A 344 -19.81 11.69 -16.03
CA ILE A 344 -20.71 12.05 -14.92
C ILE A 344 -19.89 12.17 -13.65
N ALA A 345 -19.68 13.41 -13.18
CA ALA A 345 -18.80 13.73 -12.05
C ALA A 345 -19.14 12.97 -10.76
N GLU A 346 -20.42 12.91 -10.39
CA GLU A 346 -20.87 12.24 -9.17
C GLU A 346 -20.61 10.73 -9.22
N LYS A 347 -20.77 10.11 -10.40
CA LYS A 347 -20.48 8.69 -10.59
C LYS A 347 -18.99 8.42 -10.51
N THR A 348 -18.18 9.27 -11.10
CA THR A 348 -16.71 9.12 -11.05
C THR A 348 -16.21 9.19 -9.63
N VAL A 349 -16.64 10.17 -8.83
CA VAL A 349 -16.24 10.20 -7.41
C VAL A 349 -16.80 9.04 -6.61
N GLN A 350 -18.04 8.61 -6.86
CA GLN A 350 -18.60 7.44 -6.20
C GLN A 350 -17.72 6.19 -6.43
N GLU A 351 -17.25 5.96 -7.66
CA GLU A 351 -16.36 4.84 -7.98
C GLU A 351 -14.95 5.04 -7.42
N LEU A 352 -14.41 6.27 -7.42
CA LEU A 352 -13.12 6.59 -6.79
C LEU A 352 -13.12 6.34 -5.27
N MET A 353 -14.26 6.57 -4.61
CA MET A 353 -14.44 6.32 -3.17
C MET A 353 -14.65 4.84 -2.83
N ASN A 354 -14.69 3.94 -3.83
CA ASN A 354 -14.85 2.52 -3.60
C ASN A 354 -13.61 1.95 -2.87
N PRO A 355 -13.76 1.38 -1.65
CA PRO A 355 -12.61 0.90 -0.86
C PRO A 355 -11.86 -0.24 -1.56
N GLU A 356 -12.51 -1.00 -2.44
CA GLU A 356 -11.88 -2.07 -3.22
C GLU A 356 -10.84 -1.53 -4.21
N ALA A 357 -10.96 -0.28 -4.65
CA ALA A 357 -9.97 0.38 -5.51
C ALA A 357 -8.65 0.68 -4.79
N GLN A 358 -8.66 0.76 -3.45
CA GLN A 358 -7.49 1.06 -2.62
C GLN A 358 -6.75 2.32 -3.11
N LEU A 359 -7.53 3.36 -3.39
CA LEU A 359 -7.02 4.67 -3.76
C LEU A 359 -6.83 5.55 -2.52
N PRO A 360 -6.03 6.63 -2.61
CA PRO A 360 -5.90 7.64 -1.57
C PRO A 360 -7.25 8.30 -1.24
N GLN A 361 -7.26 9.15 -0.21
CA GLN A 361 -8.48 9.85 0.20
C GLN A 361 -9.07 10.69 -0.95
N VAL A 362 -10.37 10.52 -1.19
CA VAL A 362 -11.14 11.23 -2.22
C VAL A 362 -12.18 12.13 -1.55
N TYR A 363 -12.43 13.30 -2.11
CA TYR A 363 -13.36 14.28 -1.56
C TYR A 363 -14.59 14.49 -2.44
N ALA A 364 -15.78 14.15 -1.92
CA ALA A 364 -17.05 14.23 -2.64
C ALA A 364 -17.36 15.61 -3.25
N PHE A 365 -16.95 16.70 -2.60
CA PHE A 365 -17.22 18.06 -3.08
C PHE A 365 -16.45 18.41 -4.36
N ALA A 366 -15.34 17.74 -4.66
CA ALA A 366 -14.48 18.05 -5.81
C ALA A 366 -14.79 17.18 -7.04
N ALA A 367 -16.06 16.76 -7.20
CA ALA A 367 -16.44 15.80 -8.21
C ALA A 367 -16.13 16.24 -9.64
N ASP A 368 -16.45 17.49 -9.97
CA ASP A 368 -16.17 18.07 -11.28
C ASP A 368 -14.66 18.16 -11.56
N LEU A 369 -13.86 18.50 -10.54
CA LEU A 369 -12.39 18.54 -10.65
C LEU A 369 -11.84 17.16 -11.00
N TYR A 370 -12.19 16.12 -10.24
CA TYR A 370 -11.72 14.75 -10.54
C TYR A 370 -12.16 14.31 -11.94
N GLN A 371 -13.42 14.53 -12.30
CA GLN A 371 -13.94 14.09 -13.60
C GLN A 371 -13.23 14.78 -14.77
N LYS A 372 -13.03 16.10 -14.71
CA LYS A 372 -12.41 16.86 -15.80
C LYS A 372 -10.94 16.52 -15.96
N GLU A 373 -10.19 16.48 -14.85
CA GLU A 373 -8.75 16.23 -14.90
C GLU A 373 -8.44 14.76 -15.24
N LEU A 374 -9.15 13.80 -14.64
CA LEU A 374 -8.96 12.38 -14.97
C LEU A 374 -9.40 12.05 -16.39
N ALA A 375 -10.43 12.70 -16.93
CA ALA A 375 -10.80 12.54 -18.34
C ALA A 375 -9.70 13.05 -19.29
N THR A 376 -9.05 14.16 -18.93
CA THR A 376 -7.92 14.71 -19.70
C THR A 376 -6.74 13.75 -19.68
N LEU A 377 -6.39 13.20 -18.52
CA LEU A 377 -5.35 12.18 -18.40
C LEU A 377 -5.70 10.91 -19.19
N GLN A 378 -6.94 10.44 -19.08
CA GLN A 378 -7.40 9.25 -19.79
C GLN A 378 -7.31 9.42 -21.31
N GLN A 379 -7.58 10.61 -21.84
CA GLN A 379 -7.44 10.91 -23.28
C GLN A 379 -5.98 10.93 -23.75
N GLN A 380 -5.04 11.25 -22.87
CA GLN A 380 -3.61 11.26 -23.17
C GLN A 380 -2.98 9.85 -23.07
N SER A 381 -3.60 8.94 -22.33
CA SER A 381 -3.16 7.55 -22.20
C SER A 381 -3.37 6.77 -23.50
N PRO A 382 -2.39 5.95 -23.94
CA PRO A 382 -2.46 5.24 -25.21
C PRO A 382 -3.65 4.27 -25.31
N GLU A 383 -4.04 3.66 -24.18
CA GLU A 383 -5.14 2.70 -24.10
C GLU A 383 -6.49 3.34 -23.75
N HIS A 384 -6.55 4.68 -23.63
CA HIS A 384 -7.73 5.41 -23.15
C HIS A 384 -8.27 4.89 -21.80
N ASN A 385 -7.36 4.35 -20.98
CA ASN A 385 -7.59 3.81 -19.66
C ASN A 385 -6.42 4.18 -18.76
N LEU A 386 -6.72 4.48 -17.50
CA LEU A 386 -5.76 4.74 -16.44
C LEU A 386 -5.54 3.46 -15.63
N THR A 387 -4.28 3.09 -15.44
CA THR A 387 -3.86 1.99 -14.59
C THR A 387 -4.03 2.34 -13.10
N HIS A 388 -4.02 1.33 -12.22
CA HIS A 388 -4.12 1.58 -10.77
C HIS A 388 -3.04 2.54 -10.23
N PRO A 389 -1.75 2.39 -10.59
CA PRO A 389 -0.72 3.34 -10.15
C PRO A 389 -0.95 4.76 -10.64
N GLU A 390 -1.35 4.96 -11.91
CA GLU A 390 -1.65 6.28 -12.46
C GLU A 390 -2.84 6.93 -11.74
N LEU A 391 -3.92 6.16 -11.51
CA LEU A 391 -5.06 6.63 -10.73
C LEU A 391 -4.66 6.99 -9.30
N SER A 392 -3.81 6.20 -8.65
CA SER A 392 -3.36 6.47 -7.28
C SER A 392 -2.63 7.81 -7.19
N VAL A 393 -1.69 8.08 -8.10
CA VAL A 393 -0.93 9.35 -8.12
C VAL A 393 -1.86 10.51 -8.50
N ALA A 394 -2.66 10.36 -9.54
CA ALA A 394 -3.57 11.41 -10.00
C ALA A 394 -4.58 11.79 -8.90
N VAL A 395 -5.20 10.81 -8.23
CA VAL A 395 -6.13 11.06 -7.14
C VAL A 395 -5.45 11.74 -5.97
N GLU A 396 -4.24 11.32 -5.60
CA GLU A 396 -3.47 11.95 -4.52
C GLU A 396 -3.20 13.44 -4.80
N MET A 397 -2.70 13.76 -6.00
CA MET A 397 -2.44 15.13 -6.42
C MET A 397 -3.73 15.97 -6.51
N LEU A 398 -4.77 15.43 -7.15
CA LEU A 398 -6.06 16.12 -7.32
C LEU A 398 -6.77 16.34 -5.98
N SER A 399 -6.64 15.42 -5.03
CA SER A 399 -7.14 15.59 -3.66
C SER A 399 -6.43 16.72 -2.94
N SER A 400 -5.14 16.93 -3.18
CA SER A 400 -4.42 18.08 -2.63
C SER A 400 -4.90 19.39 -3.27
N VAL A 401 -5.11 19.42 -4.60
CA VAL A 401 -5.69 20.58 -5.31
C VAL A 401 -7.11 20.90 -4.81
N ALA A 402 -7.92 19.88 -4.54
CA ALA A 402 -9.26 20.05 -3.95
C ALA A 402 -9.18 20.72 -2.56
N LEU A 403 -8.21 20.32 -1.74
CA LEU A 403 -7.98 20.94 -0.43
C LEU A 403 -7.49 22.39 -0.55
N ILE A 404 -6.63 22.70 -1.52
CA ILE A 404 -6.20 24.08 -1.82
C ILE A 404 -7.41 24.94 -2.19
N ASN A 405 -8.25 24.47 -3.11
CA ASN A 405 -9.46 25.19 -3.53
C ASN A 405 -10.38 25.50 -2.34
N ARG A 406 -10.63 24.49 -1.49
CA ARG A 406 -11.46 24.67 -0.30
C ARG A 406 -10.84 25.63 0.71
N ALA A 407 -9.52 25.58 0.88
CA ALA A 407 -8.81 26.47 1.80
C ALA A 407 -8.80 27.92 1.30
N LEU A 408 -8.66 28.15 -0.01
CA LEU A 408 -8.81 29.47 -0.63
C LEU A 408 -10.21 30.04 -0.43
N GLU A 409 -11.26 29.23 -0.60
CA GLU A 409 -12.66 29.64 -0.35
C GLU A 409 -12.91 30.05 1.10
N SER A 410 -12.32 29.32 2.06
CA SER A 410 -12.44 29.66 3.49
C SER A 410 -11.48 30.75 3.96
N GLY A 411 -10.55 31.20 3.12
CA GLY A 411 -9.48 32.14 3.51
C GLY A 411 -8.42 31.55 4.45
N ASP A 412 -8.27 30.22 4.50
CA ASP A 412 -7.30 29.54 5.36
C ASP A 412 -5.93 29.42 4.67
N MET A 413 -5.17 30.51 4.73
CA MET A 413 -3.85 30.63 4.08
C MET A 413 -2.82 29.63 4.62
N ASN A 414 -2.93 29.24 5.90
CA ASN A 414 -2.02 28.27 6.51
C ASN A 414 -2.20 26.88 5.87
N THR A 415 -3.44 26.48 5.63
CA THR A 415 -3.72 25.21 4.94
C THR A 415 -3.30 25.27 3.48
N VAL A 416 -3.51 26.39 2.77
CA VAL A 416 -3.03 26.56 1.39
C VAL A 416 -1.51 26.36 1.33
N TRP A 417 -0.75 27.07 2.17
CA TRP A 417 0.71 26.94 2.21
C TRP A 417 1.16 25.52 2.56
N LYS A 418 0.50 24.87 3.53
CA LYS A 418 0.81 23.48 3.89
C LYS A 418 0.62 22.51 2.72
N GLN A 419 -0.37 22.73 1.85
CA GLN A 419 -0.55 21.90 0.66
C GLN A 419 0.48 22.24 -0.40
N LEU A 420 0.71 23.52 -0.71
CA LEU A 420 1.71 23.96 -1.70
C LEU A 420 3.13 23.46 -1.39
N SER A 421 3.53 23.50 -0.12
CA SER A 421 4.84 23.01 0.33
C SER A 421 4.91 21.48 0.44
N SER A 422 3.80 20.76 0.26
CA SER A 422 3.77 19.30 0.34
C SER A 422 4.25 18.66 -0.95
N SER A 423 5.12 17.66 -0.85
CA SER A 423 5.54 16.83 -1.98
C SER A 423 4.39 16.07 -2.65
N VAL A 424 3.25 15.94 -1.95
CA VAL A 424 2.04 15.25 -2.42
C VAL A 424 1.35 16.00 -3.57
N THR A 425 1.44 17.33 -3.61
CA THR A 425 0.89 18.13 -4.73
C THR A 425 1.67 17.91 -6.03
N GLY A 426 2.93 17.50 -5.93
CA GLY A 426 3.83 17.38 -7.08
C GLY A 426 4.18 18.72 -7.75
N LEU A 427 3.95 19.87 -7.10
CA LEU A 427 4.35 21.18 -7.62
C LEU A 427 5.87 21.32 -7.64
N THR A 428 6.38 22.05 -8.63
CA THR A 428 7.81 22.36 -8.76
C THR A 428 8.08 23.85 -8.53
N ASN A 429 9.34 24.18 -8.20
CA ASN A 429 9.81 25.56 -7.99
C ASN A 429 9.12 26.30 -6.83
N ILE A 430 8.68 25.61 -5.78
CA ILE A 430 8.14 26.28 -4.60
C ILE A 430 9.29 26.88 -3.77
N GLU A 431 9.28 28.20 -3.59
CA GLU A 431 10.26 28.94 -2.78
C GLU A 431 9.59 29.51 -1.53
N GLU A 432 10.10 29.17 -0.34
CA GLU A 432 9.50 29.60 0.94
C GLU A 432 9.47 31.13 1.10
N GLU A 433 10.46 31.82 0.55
CA GLU A 433 10.59 33.28 0.58
C GLU A 433 9.44 33.99 -0.15
N ASN A 434 8.84 33.32 -1.15
CA ASN A 434 7.77 33.86 -1.98
C ASN A 434 6.36 33.47 -1.49
N CYS A 435 6.25 32.80 -0.34
CA CYS A 435 5.00 32.27 0.21
C CYS A 435 3.83 33.27 0.17
N GLN A 436 4.02 34.48 0.70
CA GLN A 436 2.95 35.48 0.74
C GLN A 436 2.50 35.90 -0.67
N ARG A 437 3.44 36.02 -1.62
CA ARG A 437 3.11 36.39 -3.01
C ARG A 437 2.32 35.31 -3.72
N TYR A 438 2.66 34.03 -3.52
CA TYR A 438 1.87 32.93 -4.05
C TYR A 438 0.44 32.96 -3.49
N LEU A 439 0.28 33.15 -2.18
CA LEU A 439 -1.03 33.18 -1.53
C LEU A 439 -1.90 34.32 -2.07
N ASP A 440 -1.34 35.53 -2.17
CA ASP A 440 -2.05 36.70 -2.68
C ASP A 440 -2.47 36.52 -4.15
N GLU A 441 -1.59 35.94 -4.98
CA GLU A 441 -1.88 35.74 -6.41
C GLU A 441 -2.87 34.59 -6.64
N LEU A 442 -2.78 33.49 -5.88
CA LEU A 442 -3.76 32.40 -5.92
C LEU A 442 -5.15 32.85 -5.46
N MET A 443 -5.23 33.76 -4.49
CA MET A 443 -6.50 34.37 -4.07
C MET A 443 -7.14 35.18 -5.20
N LYS A 444 -6.35 35.97 -5.94
CA LYS A 444 -6.84 36.69 -7.12
C LYS A 444 -7.28 35.74 -8.22
N LEU A 445 -6.48 34.70 -8.49
CA LEU A 445 -6.78 33.69 -9.50
C LEU A 445 -8.08 32.95 -9.20
N LYS A 446 -8.30 32.56 -7.93
CA LYS A 446 -9.55 31.93 -7.49
C LYS A 446 -10.75 32.87 -7.61
N ALA A 447 -10.58 34.15 -7.28
CA ALA A 447 -11.63 35.16 -7.45
C ALA A 447 -11.98 35.37 -8.93
N GLN A 448 -10.98 35.38 -9.82
CA GLN A 448 -11.19 35.45 -11.26
C GLN A 448 -11.90 34.20 -11.80
N ALA A 449 -11.47 33.00 -11.40
CA ALA A 449 -12.12 31.75 -11.78
C ALA A 449 -13.61 31.75 -11.38
N HIS A 450 -13.93 32.20 -10.17
CA HIS A 450 -15.32 32.37 -9.74
C HIS A 450 -16.11 33.36 -10.61
N ALA A 451 -15.51 34.48 -11.02
CA ALA A 451 -16.16 35.45 -11.91
C ALA A 451 -16.47 34.86 -13.29
N GLU A 452 -15.67 33.88 -13.74
CA GLU A 452 -15.85 33.14 -15.00
C GLU A 452 -16.79 31.91 -14.87
N ASN A 453 -17.45 31.72 -13.71
CA ASN A 453 -18.25 30.55 -13.35
C ASN A 453 -17.46 29.22 -13.30
N ASN A 454 -16.15 29.27 -13.06
CA ASN A 454 -15.34 28.10 -12.76
C ASN A 454 -15.27 27.90 -11.24
N GLU A 455 -15.74 26.73 -10.77
CA GLU A 455 -15.73 26.40 -9.33
C GLU A 455 -14.32 26.06 -8.83
N PHE A 456 -13.48 25.42 -9.65
CA PHE A 456 -12.15 24.97 -9.24
C PHE A 456 -11.05 25.60 -10.10
N ILE A 457 -9.95 26.01 -9.47
CA ILE A 457 -8.66 26.18 -10.14
C ILE A 457 -7.98 24.81 -10.23
N THR A 458 -7.32 24.54 -11.35
CA THR A 458 -6.68 23.25 -11.66
C THR A 458 -5.26 23.19 -11.14
N TRP A 459 -4.63 22.01 -11.19
CA TRP A 459 -3.21 21.86 -10.87
C TRP A 459 -2.33 22.74 -11.77
N ASN A 460 -2.65 22.79 -13.07
CA ASN A 460 -1.90 23.60 -14.04
C ASN A 460 -1.99 25.10 -13.73
N ASP A 461 -3.15 25.57 -13.28
CA ASP A 461 -3.35 26.97 -12.89
C ASP A 461 -2.48 27.32 -11.68
N ILE A 462 -2.39 26.41 -10.69
CA ILE A 462 -1.57 26.59 -9.49
C ILE A 462 -0.08 26.60 -9.86
N GLN A 463 0.38 25.64 -10.68
CA GLN A 463 1.77 25.59 -11.12
C GLN A 463 2.15 26.85 -11.92
N ALA A 464 1.29 27.28 -12.85
CA ALA A 464 1.52 28.50 -13.62
C ALA A 464 1.58 29.75 -12.73
N CYS A 465 0.75 29.81 -11.67
CA CYS A 465 0.80 30.90 -10.69
C CYS A 465 2.14 30.93 -9.94
N VAL A 466 2.64 29.77 -9.49
CA VAL A 466 3.94 29.66 -8.81
C VAL A 466 5.07 30.10 -9.72
N ASP A 467 5.13 29.55 -10.93
CA ASP A 467 6.17 29.88 -11.91
C ASP A 467 6.13 31.36 -12.30
N HIS A 468 4.93 31.94 -12.44
CA HIS A 468 4.77 33.36 -12.73
C HIS A 468 5.29 34.23 -11.58
N VAL A 469 4.94 33.93 -10.33
CA VAL A 469 5.42 34.70 -9.17
C VAL A 469 6.95 34.62 -9.06
N ASN A 470 7.54 33.45 -9.25
CA ASN A 470 8.99 33.30 -9.25
C ASN A 470 9.66 34.10 -10.34
N LEU A 471 9.10 34.05 -11.56
CA LEU A 471 9.62 34.84 -12.66
C LEU A 471 9.58 36.34 -12.35
N VAL A 472 8.47 36.84 -11.78
CA VAL A 472 8.34 38.25 -11.40
C VAL A 472 9.34 38.63 -10.31
N VAL A 473 9.51 37.79 -9.28
CA VAL A 473 10.49 38.01 -8.21
C VAL A 473 11.93 38.03 -8.76
N GLN A 474 12.25 37.08 -9.63
CA GLN A 474 13.55 37.01 -10.28
C GLN A 474 13.82 38.25 -11.14
N GLU A 475 12.84 38.68 -11.94
CA GLU A 475 12.95 39.90 -12.75
C GLU A 475 13.10 41.17 -11.90
N GLU A 476 12.46 41.23 -10.73
CA GLU A 476 12.63 42.33 -9.76
C GLU A 476 14.04 42.33 -9.17
N HIS A 477 14.56 41.15 -8.78
CA HIS A 477 15.91 41.02 -8.25
C HIS A 477 16.98 41.39 -9.29
N GLU A 478 16.86 40.87 -10.52
CA GLU A 478 17.76 41.21 -11.62
C GLU A 478 17.73 42.72 -11.95
N ARG A 479 16.55 43.35 -11.83
CA ARG A 479 16.42 44.80 -12.02
C ARG A 479 17.14 45.58 -10.92
N ILE A 480 17.06 45.15 -9.66
CA ILE A 480 17.81 45.77 -8.56
C ILE A 480 19.31 45.66 -8.79
N LEU A 481 19.80 44.48 -9.21
CA LEU A 481 21.21 44.29 -9.55
C LEU A 481 21.65 45.17 -10.71
N ALA A 482 20.85 45.28 -11.77
CA ALA A 482 21.15 46.15 -12.90
C ALA A 482 21.22 47.63 -12.49
N ILE A 483 20.31 48.11 -11.64
CA ILE A 483 20.36 49.46 -11.08
C ILE A 483 21.64 49.66 -10.25
N GLY A 484 22.04 48.66 -9.46
CA GLY A 484 23.30 48.66 -8.72
C GLY A 484 24.51 48.84 -9.65
N LEU A 485 24.61 48.02 -10.68
CA LEU A 485 25.69 48.09 -11.68
C LEU A 485 25.74 49.43 -12.42
N ILE A 486 24.57 50.03 -12.72
CA ILE A 486 24.51 51.38 -13.29
C ILE A 486 25.11 52.40 -12.33
N ASN A 487 24.72 52.35 -11.05
CA ASN A 487 25.25 53.28 -10.04
C ASN A 487 26.74 53.11 -9.81
N GLU A 488 27.25 51.87 -9.83
CA GLU A 488 28.70 51.58 -9.76
C GLU A 488 29.44 52.14 -10.98
N ALA A 489 28.93 51.90 -12.18
CA ALA A 489 29.54 52.43 -13.42
C ALA A 489 29.57 53.97 -13.43
N LEU A 490 28.51 54.61 -12.90
CA LEU A 490 28.46 56.07 -12.73
C LEU A 490 29.56 56.57 -11.80
N ASP A 491 29.82 55.87 -10.68
CA ASP A 491 30.86 56.24 -9.71
C ASP A 491 32.28 56.06 -10.26
N GLU A 492 32.50 55.08 -11.13
CA GLU A 492 33.78 54.88 -11.80
C GLU A 492 34.14 56.00 -12.78
N GLY A 493 33.15 56.74 -13.30
CA GLY A 493 33.36 57.88 -14.19
C GLY A 493 33.66 57.54 -15.65
N ASP A 494 33.46 56.29 -16.07
CA ASP A 494 33.70 55.83 -17.44
C ASP A 494 32.39 55.77 -18.25
N ALA A 495 32.24 56.67 -19.22
CA ALA A 495 31.04 56.76 -20.05
C ALA A 495 30.74 55.50 -20.87
N GLN A 496 31.75 54.72 -21.26
CA GLN A 496 31.54 53.45 -21.97
C GLN A 496 30.99 52.38 -21.03
N LYS A 497 31.50 52.32 -19.79
CA LYS A 497 30.96 51.39 -18.78
C LYS A 497 29.55 51.76 -18.37
N THR A 498 29.27 53.05 -18.21
CA THR A 498 27.91 53.53 -17.94
C THR A 498 26.97 53.18 -19.07
N LEU A 499 27.36 53.37 -20.33
CA LEU A 499 26.56 52.92 -21.46
C LEU A 499 26.28 51.41 -21.41
N GLN A 500 27.30 50.59 -21.15
CA GLN A 500 27.14 49.14 -21.04
C GLN A 500 26.16 48.76 -19.91
N ALA A 501 26.26 49.41 -18.76
CA ALA A 501 25.35 49.17 -17.64
C ALA A 501 23.92 49.62 -17.95
N LEU A 502 23.73 50.77 -18.61
CA LEU A 502 22.41 51.26 -19.05
C LEU A 502 21.77 50.34 -20.10
N GLN A 503 22.58 49.61 -20.88
CA GLN A 503 22.12 48.66 -21.89
C GLN A 503 21.79 47.26 -21.32
N ILE A 504 21.95 47.03 -20.01
CA ILE A 504 21.58 45.76 -19.38
C ILE A 504 20.07 45.54 -19.54
N PRO A 505 19.61 44.46 -20.21
CA PRO A 505 18.19 44.25 -20.50
C PRO A 505 17.30 44.18 -19.25
N ALA A 506 17.81 43.68 -18.14
CA ALA A 506 17.07 43.54 -16.88
C ALA A 506 16.58 44.89 -16.31
N ALA A 507 17.29 45.99 -16.59
CA ALA A 507 16.88 47.33 -16.20
C ALA A 507 15.60 47.79 -16.91
N LYS A 508 15.29 47.23 -18.10
CA LYS A 508 14.14 47.61 -18.94
C LYS A 508 14.10 49.12 -19.25
N LEU A 509 15.27 49.74 -19.44
CA LEU A 509 15.41 51.15 -19.78
C LEU A 509 15.13 51.38 -21.27
N GLU A 510 14.47 52.49 -21.58
CA GLU A 510 14.06 52.86 -22.93
C GLU A 510 14.92 54.00 -23.48
N GLY A 511 15.21 53.96 -24.79
CA GLY A 511 15.85 55.07 -25.50
C GLY A 511 17.35 55.23 -25.25
N VAL A 512 18.06 54.18 -24.83
CA VAL A 512 19.53 54.26 -24.64
C VAL A 512 20.25 54.26 -26.00
N LEU A 513 20.89 55.38 -26.34
CA LEU A 513 21.60 55.62 -27.60
C LEU A 513 23.12 55.64 -27.39
N ALA A 514 23.86 54.90 -28.22
CA ALA A 514 25.31 54.78 -28.06
C ALA A 514 26.06 56.11 -28.26
N GLU A 515 25.59 56.95 -29.18
CA GLU A 515 26.19 58.28 -29.44
C GLU A 515 26.05 59.27 -28.27
N VAL A 516 25.15 59.02 -27.31
CA VAL A 516 24.86 59.92 -26.18
C VAL A 516 25.59 59.52 -24.88
N ALA A 517 26.42 58.47 -24.92
CA ALA A 517 27.06 57.86 -23.75
C ALA A 517 27.72 58.85 -22.78
N GLN A 518 28.49 59.81 -23.30
CA GLN A 518 29.16 60.81 -22.48
C GLN A 518 28.16 61.72 -21.74
N HIS A 519 27.09 62.12 -22.42
CA HIS A 519 26.10 63.02 -21.84
C HIS A 519 25.21 62.29 -20.82
N TYR A 520 24.97 60.98 -20.99
CA TYR A 520 24.36 60.16 -19.94
C TYR A 520 25.20 60.16 -18.67
N GLN A 521 26.52 59.93 -18.79
CA GLN A 521 27.43 59.95 -17.64
C GLN A 521 27.36 61.29 -16.90
N ASP A 522 27.46 62.41 -17.62
CA ASP A 522 27.49 63.74 -17.02
C ASP A 522 26.14 64.13 -16.39
N THR A 523 25.04 63.78 -17.04
CA THR A 523 23.68 64.10 -16.56
C THR A 523 23.33 63.26 -15.33
N LEU A 524 23.59 61.96 -15.37
CA LEU A 524 23.27 61.03 -14.28
C LEU A 524 24.17 61.26 -13.07
N ILE A 525 25.47 61.52 -13.25
CA ILE A 525 26.34 61.83 -12.10
C ILE A 525 25.95 63.15 -11.43
N ARG A 526 25.48 64.14 -12.22
CA ARG A 526 24.93 65.39 -11.67
C ARG A 526 23.66 65.12 -10.87
N ALA A 527 22.72 64.37 -11.45
CA ALA A 527 21.48 63.98 -10.76
C ALA A 527 21.77 63.22 -9.46
N LYS A 528 22.75 62.31 -9.45
CA LYS A 528 23.17 61.57 -8.25
C LYS A 528 23.73 62.50 -7.17
N ARG A 529 24.55 63.49 -7.55
CA ARG A 529 25.09 64.50 -6.61
C ARG A 529 24.00 65.42 -6.05
N GLU A 530 23.07 65.85 -6.89
CA GLU A 530 21.92 66.66 -6.47
C GLU A 530 21.07 65.89 -5.45
N LYS A 531 20.76 64.61 -5.75
CA LYS A 531 20.05 63.72 -4.82
C LYS A 531 20.78 63.57 -3.48
N ALA A 532 22.09 63.30 -3.50
CA ALA A 532 22.89 63.17 -2.28
C ALA A 532 22.87 64.44 -1.40
N GLN A 533 22.86 65.63 -2.02
CA GLN A 533 22.75 66.91 -1.32
C GLN A 533 21.36 67.11 -0.72
N GLU A 534 20.30 66.77 -1.47
CA GLU A 534 18.91 66.89 -1.02
C GLU A 534 18.58 65.94 0.13
N THR A 535 19.05 64.70 0.06
CA THR A 535 18.81 63.68 1.09
C THR A 535 19.80 63.74 2.26
N GLN A 536 20.85 64.55 2.16
CA GLN A 536 21.98 64.58 3.11
C GLN A 536 22.63 63.19 3.29
N ASP A 537 22.67 62.39 2.23
CA ASP A 537 23.23 61.04 2.21
C ASP A 537 24.23 60.90 1.06
N GLU A 538 25.52 60.82 1.40
CA GLU A 538 26.60 60.65 0.42
C GLU A 538 26.54 59.30 -0.32
N SER A 539 25.81 58.32 0.22
CA SER A 539 25.61 56.99 -0.38
C SER A 539 24.35 56.89 -1.26
N ALA A 540 23.67 58.01 -1.51
CA ALA A 540 22.45 58.04 -2.31
C ALA A 540 22.69 57.47 -3.72
N VAL A 541 21.86 56.49 -4.10
CA VAL A 541 21.83 55.88 -5.42
C VAL A 541 20.65 56.39 -6.24
N LEU A 542 20.78 56.39 -7.57
CA LEU A 542 19.67 56.65 -8.47
C LEU A 542 18.78 55.41 -8.61
N TRP A 543 17.48 55.61 -8.53
CA TRP A 543 16.45 54.60 -8.81
C TRP A 543 16.01 54.64 -10.27
N LEU A 544 15.29 53.61 -10.70
CA LEU A 544 14.91 53.39 -12.09
C LEU A 544 14.30 54.63 -12.78
N ASP A 545 13.33 55.28 -12.13
CA ASP A 545 12.64 56.45 -12.69
C ASP A 545 13.58 57.65 -12.88
N GLU A 546 14.54 57.82 -11.97
CA GLU A 546 15.53 58.89 -12.04
C GLU A 546 16.55 58.61 -13.16
N ILE A 547 16.95 57.35 -13.32
CA ILE A 547 17.84 56.91 -14.41
C ILE A 547 17.15 57.10 -15.75
N GLN A 548 15.90 56.63 -15.90
CA GLN A 548 15.11 56.80 -17.12
C GLN A 548 14.87 58.28 -17.42
N GLY A 549 14.57 59.09 -16.41
CA GLY A 549 14.44 60.54 -16.53
C GLY A 549 15.73 61.19 -17.03
N GLY A 550 16.88 60.78 -16.49
CA GLY A 550 18.19 61.22 -16.94
C GLY A 550 18.48 60.86 -18.40
N ILE A 551 18.19 59.63 -18.82
CA ILE A 551 18.33 59.20 -20.23
C ILE A 551 17.47 60.06 -21.15
N CYS A 552 16.19 60.24 -20.80
CA CYS A 552 15.25 61.05 -21.57
C CYS A 552 15.73 62.51 -21.70
N GLN A 553 16.23 63.08 -20.60
CA GLN A 553 16.77 64.44 -20.61
C GLN A 553 18.02 64.54 -21.47
N SER A 554 18.98 63.61 -21.33
CA SER A 554 20.19 63.61 -22.13
C SER A 554 19.91 63.46 -23.63
N ASN A 555 18.97 62.60 -24.00
CA ASN A 555 18.55 62.44 -25.40
C ASN A 555 17.93 63.72 -25.95
N LYS A 556 17.05 64.35 -25.17
CA LYS A 556 16.40 65.59 -25.55
C LYS A 556 17.42 66.71 -25.71
N ASP A 557 18.32 66.88 -24.76
CA ASP A 557 19.40 67.87 -24.81
C ASP A 557 20.27 67.68 -26.06
N THR A 558 20.63 66.43 -26.36
CA THR A 558 21.45 66.09 -27.53
C THR A 558 20.71 66.40 -28.83
N GLN A 559 19.42 66.07 -28.91
CA GLN A 559 18.60 66.36 -30.08
C GLN A 559 18.41 67.87 -30.27
N GLU A 560 18.17 68.63 -29.20
CA GLU A 560 18.04 70.08 -29.24
C GLU A 560 19.37 70.74 -29.66
N ALA A 561 20.50 70.28 -29.13
CA ALA A 561 21.82 70.74 -29.53
C ALA A 561 22.14 70.44 -31.00
N GLN A 562 21.76 69.25 -31.49
CA GLN A 562 21.92 68.88 -32.90
C GLN A 562 21.05 69.75 -33.83
N ARG A 563 19.77 69.96 -33.48
CA ARG A 563 18.88 70.86 -34.23
C ARG A 563 19.41 72.29 -34.25
N PHE A 564 19.89 72.77 -33.11
CA PHE A 564 20.52 74.08 -33.01
C PHE A 564 21.75 74.19 -33.91
N ALA A 565 22.66 73.21 -33.87
CA ALA A 565 23.84 73.18 -34.72
C ALA A 565 23.48 73.15 -36.23
N LEU A 566 22.48 72.37 -36.62
CA LEU A 566 21.96 72.33 -38.00
C LEU A 566 21.32 73.66 -38.41
N GLY A 567 20.56 74.29 -37.51
CA GLY A 567 19.98 75.61 -37.74
C GLY A 567 21.05 76.69 -37.97
N ILE A 568 22.10 76.69 -37.15
CA ILE A 568 23.25 77.58 -37.33
C ILE A 568 23.97 77.29 -38.66
N PHE A 569 24.15 76.01 -39.01
CA PHE A 569 24.71 75.62 -40.31
C PHE A 569 23.86 76.13 -41.48
N ALA A 570 22.53 76.01 -41.41
CA ALA A 570 21.62 76.50 -42.44
C ALA A 570 21.69 78.03 -42.60
N ILE A 571 21.82 78.79 -41.50
CA ILE A 571 22.10 80.24 -41.55
C ILE A 571 23.40 80.49 -42.29
N ASN A 572 24.46 79.74 -41.96
CA ASN A 572 25.78 79.93 -42.54
C ASN A 572 25.82 79.65 -44.05
N GLU A 573 25.09 78.64 -44.51
CA GLU A 573 24.93 78.30 -45.92
C GLU A 573 24.09 79.36 -46.65
N ALA A 574 22.99 79.81 -46.04
CA ALA A 574 22.14 80.85 -46.60
C ALA A 574 22.91 82.17 -46.78
N VAL A 575 23.70 82.57 -45.77
CA VAL A 575 24.55 83.76 -45.82
C VAL A 575 25.62 83.64 -46.92
N GLU A 576 26.18 82.44 -47.14
CA GLU A 576 27.15 82.19 -48.21
C GLU A 576 26.55 82.28 -49.61
N SER A 577 25.29 81.85 -49.76
CA SER A 577 24.57 81.93 -51.04
C SER A 577 24.22 83.36 -51.46
N GLY A 578 24.27 84.33 -50.53
CA GLY A 578 23.91 85.72 -50.78
C GLY A 578 22.41 86.00 -50.88
N ASP A 579 21.56 84.99 -50.69
CA ASP A 579 20.11 85.09 -50.82
C ASP A 579 19.46 85.58 -49.52
N VAL A 580 19.00 86.83 -49.54
CA VAL A 580 18.34 87.49 -48.42
C VAL A 580 17.10 86.73 -47.94
N GLY A 581 16.33 86.13 -48.84
CA GLY A 581 15.13 85.38 -48.51
C GLY A 581 15.46 84.10 -47.75
N LYS A 582 16.50 83.37 -48.21
CA LYS A 582 16.98 82.18 -47.50
C LYS A 582 17.55 82.52 -46.13
N THR A 583 18.36 83.58 -46.02
CA THR A 583 18.94 83.99 -44.72
C THR A 583 17.86 84.40 -43.74
N LEU A 584 16.88 85.19 -44.17
CA LEU A 584 15.75 85.55 -43.32
C LEU A 584 14.93 84.31 -42.91
N SER A 585 14.73 83.35 -43.80
CA SER A 585 14.03 82.10 -43.47
C SER A 585 14.79 81.23 -42.45
N ALA A 586 16.11 81.14 -42.59
CA ALA A 586 16.96 80.38 -41.67
C ALA A 586 17.05 81.04 -40.28
N LEU A 587 17.13 82.38 -40.22
CA LEU A 587 17.09 83.16 -38.98
C LEU A 587 15.76 83.04 -38.23
N ARG A 588 14.66 82.82 -38.96
CA ARG A 588 13.33 82.60 -38.39
C ARG A 588 13.04 81.14 -38.04
N SER A 589 13.98 80.22 -38.24
CA SER A 589 13.81 78.82 -37.85
C SER A 589 13.65 78.72 -36.33
N PRO A 590 12.72 77.91 -35.81
CA PRO A 590 12.62 77.66 -34.37
C PRO A 590 13.89 77.00 -33.81
N ASP A 591 14.67 76.30 -34.65
CA ASP A 591 15.85 75.56 -34.24
C ASP A 591 17.00 76.45 -33.78
N VAL A 592 17.03 77.74 -34.15
CA VAL A 592 18.13 78.66 -33.80
C VAL A 592 17.82 79.54 -32.58
N GLY A 593 16.64 79.41 -31.99
CA GLY A 593 16.27 80.08 -30.74
C GLY A 593 16.28 81.62 -30.79
N LEU A 594 16.24 82.21 -31.99
CA LEU A 594 16.25 83.66 -32.18
C LEU A 594 14.83 84.23 -32.03
N TYR A 595 14.67 85.18 -31.11
CA TYR A 595 13.41 85.91 -30.92
C TYR A 595 13.52 87.30 -31.55
N GLY A 596 12.43 87.77 -32.16
CA GLY A 596 12.36 89.15 -32.67
C GLY A 596 13.05 89.40 -34.02
N VAL A 597 13.16 88.39 -34.89
CA VAL A 597 13.66 88.57 -36.26
C VAL A 597 12.62 89.32 -37.11
N ILE A 598 12.95 90.55 -37.52
CA ILE A 598 12.06 91.48 -38.23
C ILE A 598 12.23 91.29 -39.75
N PRO A 599 11.18 90.91 -40.51
CA PRO A 599 11.29 90.65 -41.96
C PRO A 599 11.85 91.80 -42.78
N GLU A 600 11.53 93.04 -42.39
CA GLU A 600 11.93 94.26 -43.06
C GLU A 600 13.44 94.53 -42.98
N CYS A 601 14.15 93.87 -42.06
CA CYS A 601 15.60 94.01 -41.87
C CYS A 601 16.43 92.93 -42.59
N GLY A 602 15.81 92.11 -43.46
CA GLY A 602 16.48 90.97 -44.10
C GLY A 602 17.79 91.31 -44.84
N GLU A 603 17.82 92.42 -45.60
CA GLU A 603 19.02 92.85 -46.32
C GLU A 603 20.16 93.23 -45.37
N THR A 604 19.82 93.91 -44.27
CA THR A 604 20.78 94.30 -43.22
C THR A 604 21.32 93.07 -42.52
N TYR A 605 20.46 92.11 -42.14
CA TYR A 605 20.89 90.85 -41.53
C TYR A 605 21.86 90.08 -42.45
N GLN A 606 21.56 90.00 -43.75
CA GLN A 606 22.43 89.33 -44.71
C GLN A 606 23.79 90.02 -44.83
N SER A 607 23.82 91.35 -44.95
CA SER A 607 25.05 92.13 -45.07
C SER A 607 25.93 91.99 -43.82
N ASP A 608 25.35 92.19 -42.65
CA ASP A 608 26.06 92.20 -41.37
C ASP A 608 26.59 90.80 -41.01
N LEU A 609 25.79 89.75 -41.25
CA LEU A 609 26.24 88.37 -41.04
C LEU A 609 27.33 87.96 -42.03
N ALA A 610 27.26 88.40 -43.29
CA ALA A 610 28.31 88.15 -44.28
C ALA A 610 29.62 88.87 -43.91
N GLU A 611 29.55 90.09 -43.39
CA GLU A 611 30.70 90.83 -42.89
C GLU A 611 31.28 90.19 -41.63
N ALA A 612 30.43 89.78 -40.68
CA ALA A 612 30.83 89.08 -39.46
C ALA A 612 31.53 87.74 -39.78
N LYS A 613 31.00 86.97 -40.75
CA LYS A 613 31.62 85.73 -41.25
C LYS A 613 33.02 86.00 -41.83
N LYS A 614 33.17 87.03 -42.67
CA LYS A 614 34.47 87.43 -43.24
C LYS A 614 35.47 87.83 -42.15
N LYS A 615 35.05 88.60 -41.15
CA LYS A 615 35.90 89.03 -40.02
C LYS A 615 36.39 87.86 -39.18
N LYS A 616 35.52 86.90 -38.85
CA LYS A 616 35.92 85.72 -38.07
C LYS A 616 36.81 84.75 -38.85
N LEU A 617 36.55 84.55 -40.15
CA LEU A 617 37.44 83.77 -41.01
C LEU A 617 38.85 84.39 -41.10
N ALA A 618 38.94 85.72 -41.15
CA ALA A 618 40.21 86.44 -41.14
C ALA A 618 40.95 86.35 -39.78
N ALA A 619 40.22 86.14 -38.68
CA ALA A 619 40.77 85.95 -37.33
C ALA A 619 41.22 84.50 -37.05
N GLY A 620 41.01 83.57 -37.98
CA GLY A 620 41.36 82.15 -37.80
C GLY A 620 40.41 81.38 -36.88
N GLU A 621 39.26 81.96 -36.52
CA GLU A 621 38.25 81.28 -35.69
C GLU A 621 37.43 80.30 -36.54
N LEU A 622 37.13 79.13 -35.97
CA LEU A 622 36.27 78.12 -36.58
C LEU A 622 34.84 78.68 -36.68
N TRP A 623 34.40 78.95 -37.91
CA TRP A 623 32.99 79.16 -38.25
C TRP A 623 32.35 77.79 -38.49
N VAL A 624 31.12 77.55 -38.03
CA VAL A 624 30.43 76.25 -38.18
C VAL A 624 30.15 76.00 -39.66
N ASN A 625 31.13 75.45 -40.37
CA ASN A 625 31.16 75.29 -41.83
C ASN A 625 30.94 73.83 -42.26
N LYS A 626 30.95 72.87 -41.33
CA LYS A 626 30.58 71.47 -41.58
C LYS A 626 29.92 70.88 -40.34
N TYR A 627 28.73 70.33 -40.54
CA TYR A 627 28.15 69.36 -39.63
C TYR A 627 28.81 68.01 -39.91
N VAL A 628 29.45 67.41 -38.90
CA VAL A 628 29.87 66.00 -38.94
C VAL A 628 28.92 65.28 -37.99
N PRO A 629 28.16 64.27 -38.47
CA PRO A 629 27.17 63.57 -37.67
C PRO A 629 27.76 62.87 -36.45
#